data_AF-A0A2E7WRI3-F1
#
_entry.id   AF-A0A2E7WRI3-F1
#
_cell.length_a   1.000
_cell.length_b   1.000
_cell.length_c   1.000
_cell.angle_alpha   90.00
_cell.angle_beta   90.00
_cell.angle_gamma   90.00
#
_symmetry.space_group_name_H-M   'P 1'
#
loop_
_entity.id
_entity.type
_entity.pdbx_description
1 polymer ?
#
loop_
_entity_poly.entity_id
_entity_poly.type
_entity_poly.pdbx_seq_one_letter_code
_entity_poly.pdbx_strand_id
1 'polypeptide(L)' 'MPTKQELIQQMLRMQKQFIARERESGVDLEDYFTPRPGDLLDGYRETFADIATQVVDLAHEEKGSKR' A
#
# COMPACT_ATOMS: atom_id res chain seq x y z
N MET A 1 0.89 0.68 -18.20
CA MET A 1 0.13 0.38 -16.97
C MET A 1 0.75 -0.85 -16.33
N PRO A 2 1.00 -0.86 -15.02
CA PRO A 2 1.46 -2.05 -14.31
C PRO A 2 0.37 -3.14 -14.34
N THR A 3 0.80 -4.40 -14.36
CA THR A 3 -0.08 -5.57 -14.26
C THR A 3 -0.60 -5.73 -12.84
N LYS A 4 -1.73 -6.42 -12.66
CA LYS A 4 -2.27 -6.75 -11.33
C LYS A 4 -1.26 -7.46 -10.44
N GLN A 5 -0.46 -8.36 -11.02
CA GLN A 5 0.59 -9.07 -10.29
C GLN A 5 1.70 -8.11 -9.81
N GLU A 6 2.13 -7.16 -10.64
CA GLU A 6 3.13 -6.16 -10.24
C GLU A 6 2.61 -5.25 -9.11
N LEU A 7 1.34 -4.85 -9.18
CA LEU A 7 0.66 -4.08 -8.13
C LEU A 7 0.60 -4.87 -6.81
N ILE A 8 0.21 -6.14 -6.85
CA ILE A 8 0.23 -7.03 -5.67
C ILE A 8 1.65 -7.13 -5.09
N GLN A 9 2.67 -7.31 -5.94
CA GLN A 9 4.06 -7.35 -5.48
C GLN A 9 4.49 -6.02 -4.84
N GLN A 10 4.01 -4.89 -5.34
CA GLN A 10 4.26 -3.59 -4.72
C GLN A 10 3.62 -3.47 -3.34
N MET A 11 2.35 -3.86 -3.19
CA MET A 11 1.66 -3.88 -1.88
C MET A 11 2.41 -4.77 -0.88
N LEU A 12 2.87 -5.95 -1.30
CA LEU A 12 3.65 -6.85 -0.46
C LEU A 12 5.00 -6.25 -0.04
N ARG A 13 5.66 -5.49 -0.91
CA ARG A 13 6.90 -4.77 -0.55
C ARG A 13 6.62 -3.69 0.50
N MET A 14 5.57 -2.89 0.30
CA MET A 14 5.16 -1.84 1.24
C MET A 14 4.83 -2.44 2.62
N GLN A 15 4.02 -3.50 2.67
CA GLN A 15 3.70 -4.20 3.92
C GLN A 15 4.94 -4.73 4.63
N LYS A 16 5.91 -5.29 3.90
CA LYS A 16 7.17 -5.76 4.49
C LYS A 16 8.00 -4.61 5.07
N GLN A 17 8.04 -3.46 4.38
CA GLN A 17 8.72 -2.26 4.89
C GLN A 17 8.07 -1.74 6.16
N PHE A 18 6.73 -1.68 6.21
CA PHE A 18 5.98 -1.32 7.41
C PHE A 18 6.31 -2.25 8.59
N ILE A 19 6.22 -3.57 8.39
CA ILE A 19 6.52 -4.56 9.43
C ILE A 19 7.97 -4.46 9.90
N ALA A 20 8.91 -4.15 9.00
CA ALA A 20 10.31 -3.95 9.38
C ALA A 20 10.47 -2.72 10.29
N ARG A 21 9.86 -1.58 9.95
CA ARG A 21 9.85 -0.36 10.77
C ARG A 21 9.21 -0.60 12.14
N GLU A 22 8.07 -1.30 12.18
CA GLU A 22 7.38 -1.67 13.42
C GLU A 22 8.25 -2.54 14.32
N ARG A 23 8.95 -3.53 13.76
CA ARG A 23 9.86 -4.39 14.53
C ARG A 23 11.10 -3.67 15.04
N GLU A 24 11.61 -2.72 14.26
CA GLU A 24 12.84 -1.99 14.60
C GLU A 24 12.60 -0.94 15.69
N SER A 25 11.50 -0.19 15.60
CA SER A 25 11.29 1.00 16.43
C SER A 25 9.85 1.21 16.89
N GLY A 26 8.94 0.26 16.65
CA GLY A 26 7.50 0.43 16.88
C GLY A 26 6.85 1.30 15.82
N VAL A 27 5.53 1.45 15.82
CA VAL A 27 4.82 2.47 15.01
C VAL A 27 3.72 3.05 15.89
N ASP A 28 3.81 4.34 16.19
CA ASP A 28 2.75 5.04 16.89
C ASP A 28 1.67 5.53 15.91
N LEU A 29 0.51 5.90 16.44
CA LEU A 29 -0.58 6.44 15.62
C LEU A 29 -0.14 7.69 14.85
N GLU A 30 0.64 8.57 15.48
CA GLU A 30 1.13 9.80 14.82
C GLU A 30 2.08 9.50 13.65
N ASP A 31 2.94 8.49 13.77
CA ASP A 31 3.81 8.04 12.68
C ASP A 31 2.98 7.58 11.46
N TYR A 32 1.85 6.92 11.70
CA TYR A 32 1.01 6.37 10.64
C TYR A 32 0.02 7.40 10.06
N PHE A 33 -0.58 8.25 10.89
CA PHE A 33 -1.62 9.19 10.47
C PHE A 33 -1.09 10.58 10.08
N THR A 34 0.02 11.00 10.67
CA THR A 34 0.64 12.31 10.47
C THR A 34 2.17 12.18 10.35
N PRO A 35 2.68 11.38 9.37
CA PRO A 35 4.10 11.17 9.18
C PRO A 35 4.82 12.50 8.90
N ARG A 36 6.07 12.60 9.33
CA ARG A 36 6.93 13.71 8.95
C ARG A 36 7.27 13.62 7.46
N PRO A 37 7.42 14.75 6.74
CA PRO A 37 7.85 14.72 5.34
C PRO A 37 9.15 13.93 5.16
N GLY A 38 9.14 12.98 4.22
CA GLY A 38 10.26 12.09 3.95
C GLY A 38 10.42 10.90 4.91
N ASP A 39 9.51 10.71 5.86
CA ASP A 39 9.40 9.46 6.62
C ASP A 39 8.99 8.31 5.69
N LEU A 40 9.30 7.07 6.09
CA LEU A 40 8.87 5.87 5.38
C LEU A 40 7.34 5.80 5.20
N LEU A 41 6.59 6.30 6.17
CA LEU A 41 5.13 6.29 6.18
C LEU A 41 4.52 7.52 5.48
N ASP A 42 5.33 8.47 5.02
CA ASP A 42 4.88 9.63 4.26
C ASP A 42 4.20 9.20 2.95
N GLY A 43 2.92 9.54 2.80
CA GLY A 43 2.09 9.11 1.67
C GLY A 43 1.82 7.61 1.58
N TYR A 44 2.22 6.81 2.59
CA TYR A 44 2.10 5.36 2.56
C TYR A 44 0.64 4.92 2.45
N ARG A 45 -0.26 5.56 3.20
CA ARG A 45 -1.67 5.19 3.29
C ARG A 45 -2.40 5.44 1.98
N GLU A 46 -2.19 6.61 1.42
CA GLU A 46 -2.76 7.07 0.15
C GLU A 46 -2.26 6.16 -0.97
N THR A 47 -0.94 5.96 -1.06
CA THR A 47 -0.33 5.09 -2.07
C THR A 47 -0.83 3.66 -1.97
N PHE A 48 -0.92 3.11 -0.76
CA PHE A 48 -1.40 1.73 -0.57
C PHE A 48 -2.88 1.59 -0.96
N ALA A 49 -3.72 2.57 -0.59
CA ALA A 49 -5.15 2.58 -0.94
C ALA A 49 -5.38 2.73 -2.45
N ASP A 50 -4.57 3.54 -3.12
CA ASP A 50 -4.63 3.72 -4.57
C ASP A 50 -4.26 2.45 -5.33
N ILE A 51 -3.21 1.75 -4.87
CA ILE A 51 -2.81 0.47 -5.47
C ILE A 51 -3.88 -0.59 -5.20
N ALA A 52 -4.41 -0.66 -3.98
CA ALA A 52 -5.47 -1.61 -3.62
C ALA A 52 -6.71 -1.39 -4.51
N THR A 53 -7.08 -0.13 -4.74
CA THR A 53 -8.15 0.24 -5.67
C THR A 53 -7.88 -0.28 -7.08
N GLN A 54 -6.69 -0.04 -7.62
CA GLN A 54 -6.32 -0.52 -8.96
C GLN A 54 -6.34 -2.06 -9.07
N VAL A 55 -5.90 -2.78 -8.03
CA VAL A 55 -5.95 -4.24 -7.99
C VAL A 55 -7.40 -4.74 -8.05
N VAL A 56 -8.30 -4.10 -7.31
CA VAL A 56 -9.73 -4.42 -7.30
C VAL A 56 -10.35 -4.15 -8.68
N ASP A 57 -10.06 -3.00 -9.29
CA ASP A 57 -10.55 -2.65 -10.62
C ASP A 57 -10.13 -3.68 -11.67
N LEU A 58 -8.85 -4.05 -11.69
CA LEU A 58 -8.34 -5.09 -12.59
C LEU A 58 -8.96 -6.47 -12.31
N ALA A 59 -9.26 -6.79 -11.06
CA ALA A 59 -9.94 -8.04 -10.71
C ALA A 59 -11.39 -8.07 -11.21
N HIS A 60 -12.10 -6.94 -11.17
CA HIS A 60 -13.44 -6.81 -11.74
C HIS A 60 -13.42 -6.93 -13.26
N GLU A 61 -12.47 -6.25 -13.93
CA GLU A 61 -12.28 -6.35 -15.38
C GLU A 61 -12.02 -7.80 -15.83
N GLU A 62 -11.13 -8.52 -15.15
CA GLU A 62 -10.83 -9.93 -15.46
C GLU A 62 -12.02 -10.88 -15.25
N LYS A 63 -12.87 -10.58 -14.25
CA LYS A 63 -14.05 -11.41 -13.93
C LYS A 63 -15.29 -11.02 -14.73
N GLY A 64 -15.26 -9.90 -15.46
CA GLY A 64 -16.43 -9.34 -16.13
C GLY A 64 -17.51 -8.89 -15.16
N SER A 65 -17.15 -8.56 -13.91
CA SER A 65 -18.08 -8.05 -12.89
C SER A 65 -17.90 -6.53 -12.74
N LYS A 66 -18.88 -5.86 -12.10
CA LYS A 66 -18.79 -4.43 -11.79
C LYS A 66 -18.31 -4.23 -10.36
N ARG A 67 -17.56 -3.14 -10.15
CA ARG A 67 -17.12 -2.66 -8.83
C ARG A 67 -18.30 -2.27 -7.94
#